data_AF-A0A0R0CFQ5-F1
#
_entry.id   AF-A0A0R0CFQ5-F1
#
_cell.length_a   1.000
_cell.length_b   1.000
_cell.length_c   1.000
_cell.angle_alpha   90.00
_cell.angle_beta   90.00
_cell.angle_gamma   90.00
#
_symmetry.space_group_name_H-M   'P 1'
#
loop_
_entity.id
_entity.type
_entity.pdbx_description
1 polymer ?
#
loop_
_entity_poly.entity_id
_entity_poly.type
_entity_poly.pdbx_seq_one_letter_code
_entity_poly.pdbx_strand_id
1 'polypeptide(L)'
;MLPDGFQWTKASPNDTLPTTISLGGIGVCRMMDRVDKSWFVYLDYHLPPPDGRLVHRKRDCTSFPNGVRGCEAWVVKHEERLRREVGERELAWRQSRGLI
;
A
#
# COMPACT_ATOMS: atom_id res chain seq x y z
N MET A 1 -4.33 4.56 -14.02
CA MET A 1 -5.43 3.58 -13.95
C MET A 1 -4.92 2.36 -13.22
N LEU A 2 -5.65 1.89 -12.21
CA LEU A 2 -5.24 0.74 -11.42
C LEU A 2 -5.68 -0.57 -12.08
N PRO A 3 -4.89 -1.66 -11.93
CA PRO A 3 -5.33 -2.99 -12.34
C PRO A 3 -6.55 -3.46 -11.54
N ASP A 4 -7.28 -4.43 -12.09
CA ASP A 4 -8.53 -4.94 -11.50
C ASP A 4 -8.36 -5.37 -10.04
N GLY A 5 -9.31 -4.94 -9.19
CA GLY A 5 -9.33 -5.23 -7.76
C GLY A 5 -8.43 -4.35 -6.90
N PHE A 6 -7.47 -3.62 -7.50
CA PHE A 6 -6.74 -2.56 -6.79
C PHE A 6 -7.59 -1.30 -6.73
N GLN A 7 -7.63 -0.66 -5.56
CA GLN A 7 -8.40 0.55 -5.34
C GLN A 7 -7.72 1.47 -4.34
N TRP A 8 -7.94 2.77 -4.54
CA TRP A 8 -7.60 3.79 -3.56
C TRP A 8 -8.58 3.75 -2.38
N THR A 9 -8.06 3.66 -1.17
CA THR A 9 -8.80 3.63 0.09
C THR A 9 -8.25 4.65 1.07
N LYS A 10 -9.10 5.05 2.00
CA LYS A 10 -8.71 5.88 3.16
C LYS A 10 -7.94 5.02 4.16
N ALA A 11 -6.95 5.59 4.83
CA ALA A 11 -6.21 4.87 5.86
C ALA A 11 -6.98 4.82 7.19
N SER A 12 -7.85 5.80 7.42
CA SER A 12 -8.79 5.91 8.55
C SER A 12 -10.15 6.40 8.04
N PRO A 13 -11.28 6.03 8.68
CA PRO A 13 -12.61 6.54 8.33
C PRO A 13 -12.69 8.08 8.31
N ASN A 14 -11.91 8.74 9.17
CA ASN A 14 -11.89 10.19 9.32
C ASN A 14 -10.99 10.90 8.30
N ASP A 15 -10.24 10.18 7.47
CA ASP A 15 -9.39 10.81 6.47
C ASP A 15 -10.25 11.49 5.39
N THR A 16 -9.79 12.65 4.94
CA THR A 16 -10.45 13.41 3.87
C THR A 16 -10.07 12.92 2.49
N LEU A 17 -8.88 12.32 2.34
CA LEU A 17 -8.33 11.84 1.07
C LEU A 17 -8.01 10.34 1.14
N PRO A 18 -8.22 9.59 0.05
CA PRO A 18 -7.71 8.23 -0.04
C PRO A 18 -6.20 8.28 -0.26
N THR A 19 -5.44 7.66 0.64
CA THR A 19 -3.97 7.69 0.66
C THR A 19 -3.35 6.31 0.59
N THR A 20 -4.16 5.24 0.55
CA THR A 20 -3.67 3.86 0.49
C THR A 20 -4.16 3.21 -0.79
N ILE A 21 -3.30 2.48 -1.52
CA ILE A 21 -3.80 1.53 -2.53
C ILE A 21 -3.92 0.17 -1.85
N SER A 22 -5.07 -0.47 -1.99
CA SER A 22 -5.34 -1.79 -1.43
C SER A 22 -5.82 -2.80 -2.47
N LEU A 23 -5.52 -4.07 -2.24
CA LEU A 23 -6.07 -5.24 -2.93
C LEU A 23 -6.73 -6.14 -1.88
N GLY A 24 -8.00 -6.51 -2.06
CA GLY A 24 -8.70 -7.36 -1.08
C GLY A 24 -8.83 -6.74 0.32
N GLY A 25 -8.74 -5.42 0.43
CA GLY A 25 -8.69 -4.71 1.72
C GLY A 25 -7.31 -4.67 2.39
N ILE A 26 -6.29 -5.30 1.79
CA ILE A 26 -4.90 -5.24 2.26
C ILE A 26 -4.17 -4.10 1.54
N GLY A 27 -3.65 -3.13 2.31
CA GLY A 27 -2.91 -1.99 1.78
C GLY A 27 -1.51 -2.39 1.29
N VAL A 28 -1.20 -2.12 0.02
CA VAL A 28 0.08 -2.45 -0.63
C VAL A 28 1.05 -1.27 -0.71
N CYS A 29 0.50 -0.04 -0.75
CA CYS A 29 1.28 1.17 -0.54
C CYS A 29 0.44 2.23 0.17
N ARG A 30 1.11 3.12 0.90
CA ARG A 30 0.46 4.18 1.68
C ARG A 30 1.23 5.49 1.57
N MET A 31 0.54 6.51 1.09
CA MET A 31 1.01 7.88 1.06
C MET A 31 0.85 8.53 2.44
N MET A 32 1.84 9.35 2.79
CA MET A 32 1.92 10.07 4.04
C MET A 32 2.34 11.51 3.72
N ASP A 33 1.68 12.48 4.34
CA ASP A 33 2.13 13.86 4.32
C ASP A 33 3.18 14.10 5.40
N ARG A 34 3.88 15.21 5.25
CA ARG A 34 4.80 15.76 6.24
C ARG A 34 4.28 17.11 6.71
N VAL A 35 4.80 17.55 7.85
CA VAL A 35 4.53 18.89 8.40
C VAL A 35 4.87 19.98 7.38
N ASP A 36 5.95 19.80 6.60
CA ASP A 36 6.40 20.71 5.54
C ASP A 36 5.57 20.65 4.24
N LYS A 37 4.43 19.97 4.25
CA LYS A 37 3.53 19.75 3.09
C LYS A 37 4.12 18.92 1.95
N SER A 38 5.32 18.38 2.10
CA SER A 38 5.84 17.36 1.19
C SER A 38 5.18 16.00 1.48
N TRP A 39 5.35 15.06 0.55
CA TRP A 39 4.73 13.75 0.64
C TRP A 39 5.80 12.65 0.54
N PHE A 40 5.46 11.47 1.03
CA PHE A 40 6.22 10.26 0.77
C PHE A 40 5.27 9.07 0.72
N VAL A 41 5.75 7.95 0.19
CA VAL A 41 5.01 6.70 0.14
C VAL A 41 5.81 5.60 0.85
N TYR A 42 5.11 4.80 1.64
CA TYR A 42 5.55 3.47 2.05
C TYR A 42 5.12 2.46 0.99
N LEU A 43 6.10 1.80 0.39
CA LEU A 43 5.92 0.68 -0.53
C LEU A 43 5.99 -0.63 0.25
N ASP A 44 5.41 -1.68 -0.32
CA ASP A 44 5.36 -3.01 0.28
C ASP A 44 4.74 -2.95 1.69
N TYR A 45 3.66 -2.16 1.83
CA TYR A 45 3.00 -1.86 3.09
C TYR A 45 2.30 -3.07 3.72
N HIS A 46 2.00 -4.09 2.91
CA HIS A 46 1.44 -5.36 3.33
C HIS A 46 2.46 -6.31 3.97
N LEU A 47 3.76 -6.06 3.79
CA LEU A 47 4.83 -6.89 4.35
C LEU A 47 5.29 -6.35 5.69
N PRO A 48 5.79 -7.19 6.61
CA PRO A 48 6.55 -6.67 7.75
C PRO A 48 7.73 -5.83 7.23
N PRO A 49 8.14 -4.78 7.96
CA PRO A 49 9.34 -4.03 7.61
C PRO A 49 10.54 -4.97 7.41
N PRO A 50 11.36 -4.76 6.36
CA PRO A 50 12.49 -5.63 6.07
C PRO A 50 13.58 -5.53 7.16
N ASP A 51 14.31 -6.63 7.37
CA ASP A 51 15.54 -6.69 8.17
C ASP A 51 15.43 -6.17 9.61
N GLY A 52 14.28 -6.41 10.28
CA GLY A 52 14.06 -5.94 11.66
C GLY A 52 13.94 -4.43 11.79
N ARG A 53 13.78 -3.70 10.68
CA ARG A 53 13.55 -2.25 10.69
C ARG A 53 12.19 -1.93 11.29
N LEU A 54 12.04 -0.68 11.73
CA LEU A 54 10.75 -0.18 12.23
C LEU A 54 9.83 0.31 11.11
N VAL A 55 10.32 0.48 9.88
CA VAL A 55 9.58 1.13 8.80
C VAL A 55 9.74 0.42 7.46
N HIS A 56 8.67 0.46 6.66
CA HIS A 56 8.64 -0.06 5.28
C HIS A 56 9.52 0.75 4.34
N ARG A 57 9.71 0.23 3.12
CA ARG A 57 10.48 0.90 2.07
C ARG A 57 9.85 2.26 1.73
N LYS A 58 10.57 3.33 2.04
CA LYS A 58 10.12 4.71 1.83
C LYS A 58 10.58 5.27 0.48
N ARG A 59 9.72 6.04 -0.19
CA ARG A 59 10.07 6.87 -1.36
C ARG A 59 9.48 8.25 -1.22
N ASP A 60 10.30 9.27 -1.47
CA ASP A 60 9.86 10.66 -1.39
C ASP A 60 9.05 11.07 -2.62
N CYS A 61 8.06 11.92 -2.38
CA CYS A 61 7.18 12.47 -3.41
C CYS A 61 7.25 13.99 -3.35
N THR A 62 7.35 14.63 -4.51
CA THR A 62 7.42 16.10 -4.60
C THR A 62 6.05 16.77 -4.37
N SER A 63 4.95 16.03 -4.54
CA SER A 63 3.58 16.49 -4.25
C SER A 63 2.62 15.30 -4.15
N PHE A 64 1.40 15.54 -3.65
CA PHE A 64 0.35 14.52 -3.60
C PHE A 64 -0.02 13.97 -4.99
N PRO A 65 -0.32 14.78 -6.02
CA PRO A 65 -0.64 14.25 -7.35
C PRO A 65 0.51 13.44 -7.97
N ASN A 66 1.76 13.84 -7.72
CA ASN A 66 2.93 13.11 -8.21
C ASN A 66 3.07 11.76 -7.49
N GLY A 67 2.82 11.73 -6.19
CA GLY A 67 2.77 10.50 -5.41
C GLY A 67 1.68 9.54 -5.89
N VAL A 68 0.47 10.04 -6.17
CA VAL A 68 -0.64 9.24 -6.74
C VAL A 68 -0.20 8.56 -8.04
N ARG A 69 0.32 9.33 -9.01
CA ARG A 69 0.78 8.78 -10.29
C ARG A 69 1.92 7.77 -10.12
N GLY A 70 2.86 8.06 -9.21
CA GLY A 70 3.96 7.15 -8.89
C GLY A 70 3.49 5.84 -8.27
N CYS A 71 2.50 5.90 -7.37
CA CYS A 71 1.91 4.72 -6.74
C CYS A 71 1.18 3.86 -7.78
N GLU A 72 0.35 4.46 -8.63
CA GLU A 72 -0.34 3.74 -9.70
C GLU A 72 0.64 3.06 -10.65
N ALA A 73 1.65 3.79 -11.14
CA ALA A 73 2.68 3.23 -12.02
C ALA A 73 3.46 2.09 -11.35
N TRP A 74 3.74 2.22 -10.04
CA TRP A 74 4.40 1.18 -9.28
C TRP A 74 3.53 -0.08 -9.13
N VAL A 75 2.22 0.07 -8.85
CA VAL A 75 1.29 -1.05 -8.75
C VAL A 75 1.19 -1.78 -10.09
N VAL A 76 1.00 -1.05 -11.19
CA VAL A 76 0.97 -1.64 -12.55
C VAL A 76 2.26 -2.40 -12.83
N LYS A 77 3.41 -1.81 -12.51
CA LYS A 77 4.71 -2.46 -12.74
C LYS A 77 4.93 -3.74 -11.93
N HIS A 78 4.32 -3.86 -10.75
CA HIS A 78 4.56 -4.97 -9.81
C HIS A 78 3.31 -5.81 -9.55
N GLU A 79 2.31 -5.73 -10.42
CA GLU A 79 0.99 -6.30 -10.19
C GLU A 79 1.04 -7.79 -9.81
N GLU A 80 1.70 -8.60 -10.64
CA GLU A 80 1.79 -10.06 -10.43
C GLU A 80 2.39 -10.40 -9.06
N ARG A 81 3.50 -9.73 -8.71
CA ARG A 81 4.15 -9.90 -7.41
C ARG A 81 3.21 -9.51 -6.26
N LEU A 82 2.55 -8.36 -6.37
CA LEU A 82 1.65 -7.86 -5.33
C LEU A 82 0.46 -8.80 -5.11
N ARG A 83 -0.14 -9.33 -6.18
CA ARG A 83 -1.23 -10.29 -6.09
C ARG A 83 -0.80 -11.55 -5.36
N ARG A 84 0.37 -12.10 -5.70
CA ARG A 84 0.93 -13.29 -5.03
C ARG A 84 1.14 -13.03 -3.54
N GLU A 85 1.85 -11.97 -3.18
CA GLU A 85 2.19 -11.65 -1.79
C GLU A 85 0.95 -11.33 -0.93
N VAL A 86 -0.03 -10.62 -1.51
CA VAL A 86 -1.32 -10.36 -0.83
C VAL A 86 -2.09 -11.67 -0.62
N GLY A 87 -2.15 -12.54 -1.63
CA GLY A 87 -2.81 -13.84 -1.52
C GLY A 87 -2.17 -14.75 -0.46
N GLU A 88 -0.85 -14.79 -0.38
CA GLU A 88 -0.12 -15.50 0.68
C GLU A 88 -0.49 -14.97 2.07
N ARG A 89 -0.63 -13.64 2.20
CA ARG A 89 -1.01 -13.01 3.46
C ARG A 89 -2.46 -13.26 3.87
N GLU A 90 -3.39 -13.22 2.90
CA GLU A 90 -4.78 -13.60 3.15
C GLU A 90 -4.89 -15.06 3.59
N LEU A 91 -4.15 -15.96 2.94
CA LEU A 91 -4.12 -17.38 3.30
C LEU A 91 -3.60 -17.58 4.73
N ALA A 92 -2.46 -16.97 5.07
CA ALA A 92 -1.89 -17.04 6.41
C ALA A 92 -2.86 -16.50 7.47
N TRP A 93 -3.57 -15.40 7.17
CA TRP A 93 -4.57 -14.83 8.08
C TRP A 93 -5.75 -15.78 8.30
N ARG A 94 -6.28 -16.40 7.23
CA ARG A 94 -7.38 -17.38 7.33
C ARG A 94 -6.98 -18.60 8.14
N GLN A 95 -5.77 -19.13 7.92
CA GLN A 95 -5.22 -20.26 8.68
C GLN A 95 -5.07 -19.91 10.17
N SER A 96 -4.53 -18.73 10.49
CA SER A 96 -4.39 -18.29 11.89
C SER A 96 -5.72 -18.16 12.65
N ARG A 97 -6.84 -18.08 11.91
CA ARG A 97 -8.20 -17.96 12.44
C ARG A 97 -9.04 -19.24 12.32
N GLY A 98 -8.47 -20.33 11.81
CA GLY A 98 -9.17 -21.61 11.61
C GLY A 98 -10.32 -21.54 10.61
N LEU A 99 -10.25 -20.64 9.63
CA LEU A 99 -11.29 -20.46 8.62
C LEU A 99 -11.14 -21.42 7.42
N ILE A 100 -9.99 -22.11 7.34
CA ILE A 100 -9.61 -23.18 6.42
C ILE A 100 -8.55 -24.04 7.08
#